data_AF-A0A952FFX6-F1
#
_entry.id   AF-A0A952FFX6-F1
#
_cell.length_a   1.000
_cell.length_b   1.000
_cell.length_c   1.000
_cell.angle_alpha   90.00
_cell.angle_beta   90.00
_cell.angle_gamma   90.00
#
_symmetry.space_group_name_H-M   'P 1'
#
loop_
_entity.id
_entity.type
_entity.pdbx_description
1 polymer ?
#
loop_
_entity_poly.entity_id
_entity_poly.type
_entity_poly.pdbx_seq_one_letter_code
_entity_poly.pdbx_strand_id
1 'polypeptide(L)'
;MLLPVLPFDRTFGQAHAAVGAIDDPTSCEYWRYCALDGNLCSSCGGSVNQCPPGSEISKVTWVGTCRNPTDGKDYLVSYNDCCGRAICDNAPFCNTNERERPGYRMGLHNDINWCMANTSQGYHCTVAALVGIAE
;
A
#
# COMPACT_ATOMS: atom_id res chain seq x y z
N MET A 1 4.76 -31.66 15.32
CA MET A 1 3.37 -31.21 15.13
C MET A 1 3.37 -30.03 14.19
N LEU A 2 2.79 -30.18 12.99
CA LEU A 2 2.45 -29.06 12.11
C LEU A 2 1.06 -28.59 12.52
N LEU A 3 0.96 -27.43 13.16
CA LEU A 3 -0.32 -26.80 13.45
C LEU A 3 -0.80 -26.09 12.18
N PRO A 4 -2.05 -26.31 11.72
CA PRO A 4 -2.61 -25.53 10.62
C PRO A 4 -2.73 -24.07 11.08
N VAL A 5 -2.07 -23.17 10.35
CA VAL A 5 -2.23 -21.74 10.54
C VAL A 5 -3.61 -21.37 10.00
N LEU A 6 -4.48 -20.83 10.86
CA LEU A 6 -5.80 -20.35 10.46
C LEU A 6 -5.67 -19.25 9.39
N PRO A 7 -6.70 -19.05 8.55
CA PRO A 7 -6.76 -17.92 7.64
C PRO A 7 -6.54 -16.62 8.41
N PHE A 8 -5.61 -15.80 7.93
CA PHE A 8 -5.29 -14.51 8.48
C PHE A 8 -6.24 -13.47 7.87
N ASP A 9 -7.13 -12.91 8.69
CA ASP A 9 -8.07 -11.86 8.28
C ASP A 9 -7.68 -10.53 8.92
N ARG A 10 -7.40 -9.55 8.07
CA ARG A 10 -7.03 -8.18 8.43
C ARG A 10 -7.98 -7.14 7.88
N THR A 11 -9.16 -7.56 7.46
CA THR A 11 -10.20 -6.62 7.01
C THR A 11 -10.84 -5.85 8.16
N PHE A 12 -10.55 -6.22 9.42
CA PHE A 12 -11.21 -5.66 10.61
C PHE A 12 -12.76 -5.67 10.51
N GLY A 13 -13.32 -6.62 9.74
CA GLY A 13 -14.76 -6.71 9.46
C GLY A 13 -15.29 -5.65 8.49
N GLN A 14 -14.42 -4.89 7.81
CA GLN A 14 -14.80 -3.92 6.79
C GLN A 14 -14.88 -4.60 5.42
N ALA A 15 -16.00 -4.40 4.74
CA ALA A 15 -16.19 -4.81 3.35
C ALA A 15 -16.11 -3.58 2.45
N HIS A 16 -15.11 -3.53 1.58
CA HIS A 16 -15.00 -2.51 0.54
C HIS A 16 -15.91 -2.90 -0.63
N ALA A 17 -16.95 -2.10 -0.87
CA ALA A 17 -17.80 -2.26 -2.04
C ALA A 17 -17.11 -1.58 -3.23
N ALA A 18 -16.66 -2.37 -4.20
CA ALA A 18 -16.01 -1.90 -5.42
C ALA A 18 -17.02 -1.16 -6.33
N VAL A 19 -17.38 0.09 -5.99
CA VAL A 19 -18.28 0.90 -6.81
C VAL A 19 -17.82 2.37 -6.80
N GLY A 20 -17.16 2.79 -7.90
CA GLY A 20 -17.25 4.18 -8.36
C GLY A 20 -15.97 5.02 -8.47
N ALA A 21 -14.81 4.56 -7.98
CA ALA A 21 -13.60 5.38 -7.95
C ALA A 21 -12.30 4.62 -8.34
N ILE A 22 -12.44 3.58 -9.17
CA ILE A 22 -11.32 2.70 -9.57
C ILE A 22 -10.13 3.42 -10.22
N ASP A 23 -10.35 4.61 -10.79
CA ASP A 23 -9.34 5.44 -11.45
C ASP A 23 -9.06 6.77 -10.71
N ASP A 24 -9.65 6.99 -9.54
CA ASP A 24 -9.40 8.18 -8.71
C ASP A 24 -8.28 7.90 -7.71
N PRO A 25 -7.07 8.46 -7.89
CA PRO A 25 -5.93 8.20 -7.02
C PRO A 25 -6.09 8.75 -5.59
N THR A 26 -7.15 9.49 -5.30
CA THR A 26 -7.46 10.00 -3.95
C THR A 26 -8.44 9.11 -3.18
N SER A 27 -8.94 8.04 -3.80
CA SER A 27 -9.83 7.05 -3.19
C SER A 27 -9.09 5.75 -2.86
N CYS A 28 -9.46 5.09 -1.76
CA CYS A 28 -8.95 3.76 -1.41
C CYS A 28 -9.37 2.66 -2.40
N GLU A 29 -10.42 2.91 -3.21
CA GLU A 29 -10.90 1.98 -4.23
C GLU A 29 -10.09 2.06 -5.54
N TYR A 30 -9.09 2.94 -5.62
CA TYR A 30 -8.18 3.01 -6.76
C TYR A 30 -7.45 1.67 -6.93
N TRP A 31 -7.45 1.12 -8.13
CA TRP A 31 -7.05 -0.28 -8.36
C TRP A 31 -5.61 -0.59 -7.93
N ARG A 32 -4.70 0.40 -7.92
CA ARG A 32 -3.31 0.17 -7.46
C ARG A 32 -3.20 0.04 -5.94
N TYR A 33 -4.22 0.42 -5.18
CA TYR A 33 -4.23 0.34 -3.73
C TYR A 33 -4.90 -0.95 -3.26
N CYS A 34 -4.66 -2.09 -3.93
CA CYS A 34 -5.28 -3.36 -3.56
C CYS A 34 -4.69 -3.98 -2.27
N ALA A 35 -3.44 -3.64 -1.94
CA ALA A 35 -2.74 -4.11 -0.74
C ALA A 35 -2.04 -2.95 0.03
N LEU A 36 -2.56 -1.73 -0.11
CA LEU A 36 -2.06 -0.54 0.59
C LEU A 36 -2.55 -0.53 2.04
N ASP A 37 -1.63 -0.25 2.96
CA ASP A 37 -1.90 0.05 4.37
C ASP A 37 -1.26 1.40 4.70
N GLY A 38 -2.08 2.40 5.06
CA GLY A 38 -1.62 3.75 5.35
C GLY A 38 -2.38 4.88 4.65
N ASN A 39 -1.95 6.11 4.90
CA ASN A 39 -2.43 7.33 4.24
C ASN A 39 -1.93 7.49 2.80
N LEU A 40 -2.79 7.96 1.89
CA LEU A 40 -2.44 8.17 0.49
C LEU A 40 -1.55 9.41 0.28
N CYS A 41 -0.36 9.23 -0.31
CA CYS A 41 0.51 10.36 -0.66
C CYS A 41 -0.07 11.30 -1.72
N SER A 42 -0.94 10.80 -2.60
CA SER A 42 -1.67 11.58 -3.61
C SER A 42 -2.55 12.68 -3.00
N SER A 43 -2.99 12.48 -1.75
CA SER A 43 -3.78 13.45 -0.98
C SER A 43 -2.95 14.22 0.05
N CYS A 44 -1.61 14.10 -0.02
CA CYS A 44 -0.68 14.69 0.94
C CYS A 44 0.40 15.58 0.28
N GLY A 45 0.14 16.11 -0.92
CA GLY A 45 1.10 16.93 -1.65
C GLY A 45 2.19 16.13 -2.39
N GLY A 46 2.04 14.80 -2.45
CA GLY A 46 2.76 13.92 -3.36
C GLY A 46 1.89 13.54 -4.57
N SER A 47 2.21 12.43 -5.20
CA SER A 47 1.40 11.80 -6.26
C SER A 47 1.24 10.31 -5.96
N VAL A 48 0.61 9.58 -6.88
CA VAL A 48 0.50 8.11 -6.80
C VAL A 48 1.87 7.44 -6.66
N ASN A 49 2.94 8.00 -7.23
CA ASN A 49 4.26 7.37 -7.29
C ASN A 49 5.41 8.31 -6.89
N GLN A 50 5.11 9.44 -6.27
CA GLN A 50 6.12 10.42 -5.86
C GLN A 50 5.82 10.95 -4.45
N CYS A 51 6.84 10.96 -3.61
CA CYS A 51 6.72 11.45 -2.25
C CYS A 51 6.48 12.97 -2.17
N PRO A 52 5.73 13.44 -1.17
CA PRO A 52 5.60 14.86 -0.88
C PRO A 52 6.96 15.52 -0.63
N PRO A 53 7.14 16.80 -1.00
CA PRO A 53 8.37 17.54 -0.70
C PRO A 53 8.78 17.45 0.77
N GLY A 54 10.07 17.27 1.03
CA GLY A 54 10.62 17.16 2.38
C GLY A 54 10.43 15.80 3.07
N SER A 55 9.84 14.81 2.39
CA SER A 55 9.87 13.40 2.81
C SER A 55 10.83 12.60 1.94
N GLU A 56 11.36 11.50 2.46
CA GLU A 56 12.30 10.60 1.79
C GLU A 56 11.60 9.28 1.44
N ILE A 57 11.71 8.79 0.21
CA ILE A 57 11.13 7.49 -0.16
C ILE A 57 11.81 6.35 0.61
N SER A 58 11.04 5.34 0.99
CA SER A 58 11.55 4.17 1.70
C SER A 58 12.54 3.38 0.85
N LYS A 59 13.63 2.90 1.46
CA LYS A 59 14.63 2.05 0.79
C LYS A 59 14.17 0.61 0.59
N VAL A 60 13.17 0.19 1.36
CA VAL A 60 12.55 -1.15 1.33
C VAL A 60 11.04 -0.98 1.25
N THR A 61 10.35 -2.01 0.78
CA THR A 61 8.93 -1.95 0.42
C THR A 61 8.31 -3.34 0.42
N TRP A 62 6.99 -3.41 0.58
CA TRP A 62 6.20 -4.57 0.23
C TRP A 62 5.60 -4.38 -1.16
N VAL A 63 5.19 -5.49 -1.76
CA VAL A 63 4.55 -5.48 -3.07
C VAL A 63 3.16 -6.09 -3.01
N GLY A 64 2.27 -5.56 -3.84
CA GLY A 64 0.97 -6.15 -4.14
C GLY A 64 0.89 -6.58 -5.60
N THR A 65 0.04 -7.56 -5.87
CA THR A 65 -0.37 -7.89 -7.23
C THR A 65 -1.81 -7.43 -7.40
N CYS A 66 -2.01 -6.35 -8.16
CA CYS A 66 -3.31 -5.71 -8.32
C CYS A 66 -3.85 -5.87 -9.74
N ARG A 67 -5.14 -6.18 -9.86
CA ARG A 67 -5.84 -6.28 -11.14
C ARG A 67 -6.16 -4.89 -11.67
N ASN A 68 -5.67 -4.54 -12.86
CA ASN A 68 -6.12 -3.34 -13.55
C ASN A 68 -7.45 -3.61 -14.27
N PRO A 69 -8.55 -2.93 -13.92
CA PRO A 69 -9.86 -3.16 -14.54
C PRO A 69 -9.93 -2.70 -16.00
N THR A 70 -9.06 -1.79 -16.45
CA THR A 70 -9.08 -1.25 -17.81
C THR A 70 -8.60 -2.26 -18.86
N ASP A 71 -7.55 -3.02 -18.54
CA ASP A 71 -6.93 -3.99 -19.47
C ASP A 71 -7.04 -5.45 -19.01
N GLY A 72 -7.55 -5.69 -17.80
CA GLY A 72 -7.70 -7.02 -17.23
C GLY A 72 -6.36 -7.73 -17.03
N LYS A 73 -5.28 -6.99 -16.75
CA LYS A 73 -3.97 -7.56 -16.40
C LYS A 73 -3.65 -7.37 -14.94
N ASP A 74 -2.84 -8.25 -14.40
CA ASP A 74 -2.33 -8.16 -13.04
C ASP A 74 -0.98 -7.43 -13.09
N TYR A 75 -0.80 -6.44 -12.21
CA TYR A 75 0.43 -5.65 -12.12
C TYR A 75 1.06 -5.79 -10.74
N LEU A 76 2.39 -5.83 -10.72
CA LEU A 76 3.17 -5.69 -9.50
C LEU A 76 3.25 -4.21 -9.11
N VAL A 77 2.70 -3.89 -7.95
CA VAL A 77 2.71 -2.56 -7.35
C VAL A 77 3.69 -2.57 -6.17
N SER A 78 4.62 -1.62 -6.16
CA SER A 78 5.53 -1.34 -5.04
C SER A 78 4.91 -0.28 -4.16
N TYR A 79 4.74 -0.60 -2.87
CA TYR A 79 4.20 0.31 -1.88
C TYR A 79 5.33 0.88 -1.04
N ASN A 80 5.91 1.98 -1.51
CA ASN A 80 6.97 2.65 -0.76
C ASN A 80 6.36 3.66 0.19
N ASP A 81 6.82 3.64 1.43
CA ASP A 81 6.49 4.69 2.37
C ASP A 81 7.28 5.95 2.03
N CYS A 82 6.67 7.10 2.28
CA CYS A 82 7.38 8.36 2.36
C CYS A 82 7.67 8.63 3.84
N CYS A 83 8.94 8.91 4.12
CA CYS A 83 9.52 8.82 5.45
C CYS A 83 10.07 10.17 5.90
N GLY A 84 10.34 10.29 7.21
CA GLY A 84 11.03 11.43 7.80
C GLY A 84 10.17 12.67 8.05
N ARG A 85 8.84 12.54 7.96
CA ARG A 85 7.86 13.55 8.37
C ARG A 85 6.82 12.92 9.29
N ALA A 86 6.07 13.77 10.02
CA ALA A 86 4.92 13.31 10.81
C ALA A 86 3.83 12.75 9.89
N ILE A 87 3.04 11.79 10.38
CA ILE A 87 1.94 11.17 9.64
C ILE A 87 0.99 12.20 9.00
N CYS A 88 0.50 11.91 7.80
CA CYS A 88 -0.41 12.77 7.07
C CYS A 88 -1.87 12.51 7.41
N ASP A 89 -2.30 12.87 8.62
CA ASP A 89 -3.63 12.55 9.15
C ASP A 89 -4.81 13.17 8.38
N ASN A 90 -4.56 14.15 7.51
CA ASN A 90 -5.58 14.78 6.67
C ASN A 90 -5.85 14.02 5.36
N ALA A 91 -5.01 13.04 5.02
CA ALA A 91 -5.18 12.21 3.81
C ALA A 91 -5.97 10.93 4.14
N PRO A 92 -6.78 10.40 3.21
CA PRO A 92 -7.51 9.15 3.40
C PRO A 92 -6.57 8.03 3.84
N PHE A 93 -6.96 7.31 4.89
CA PHE A 93 -6.30 6.10 5.35
C PHE A 93 -6.97 4.89 4.68
N CYS A 94 -6.17 4.05 4.04
CA CYS A 94 -6.64 2.84 3.37
C CYS A 94 -6.01 1.62 4.05
N ASN A 95 -6.81 0.58 4.25
CA ASN A 95 -6.34 -0.72 4.72
C ASN A 95 -6.94 -1.81 3.84
N THR A 96 -6.19 -2.16 2.81
CA THR A 96 -6.57 -3.13 1.78
C THR A 96 -5.56 -4.26 1.80
N ASN A 97 -6.02 -5.49 1.64
CA ASN A 97 -5.22 -6.69 1.92
C ASN A 97 -5.34 -7.76 0.83
N GLU A 98 -5.59 -7.36 -0.42
CA GLU A 98 -5.67 -8.32 -1.53
C GLU A 98 -4.32 -9.02 -1.72
N ARG A 99 -4.30 -10.35 -1.55
CA ARG A 99 -3.09 -11.20 -1.61
C ARG A 99 -2.01 -10.88 -0.57
N GLU A 100 -2.29 -10.06 0.45
CA GLU A 100 -1.39 -9.81 1.59
C GLU A 100 -1.06 -11.12 2.33
N ARG A 101 0.12 -11.19 2.94
CA ARG A 101 0.53 -12.35 3.75
C ARG A 101 1.12 -11.90 5.09
N PRO A 102 1.01 -12.73 6.15
CA PRO A 102 1.64 -12.43 7.42
C PRO A 102 3.16 -12.29 7.31
N GLY A 103 3.80 -11.67 8.31
CA GLY A 103 5.23 -11.34 8.31
C GLY A 103 6.22 -12.48 8.05
N TYR A 104 5.84 -13.75 8.12
CA TYR A 104 6.71 -14.84 7.61
C TYR A 104 6.86 -14.83 6.07
N ARG A 105 6.10 -14.00 5.35
CA ARG A 105 6.24 -13.64 3.92
C ARG A 105 6.44 -12.12 3.77
N MET A 106 7.47 -11.59 4.42
CA MET A 106 7.77 -10.16 4.54
C MET A 106 7.50 -9.30 3.29
N GLY A 107 7.90 -9.72 2.09
CA GLY A 107 7.70 -8.93 0.87
C GLY A 107 6.24 -8.67 0.48
N LEU A 108 5.28 -9.35 1.13
CA LEU A 108 3.83 -9.22 0.90
C LEU A 108 3.09 -8.76 2.16
N HIS A 109 3.81 -8.31 3.19
CA HIS A 109 3.24 -7.94 4.49
C HIS A 109 3.23 -6.43 4.65
N ASN A 110 2.04 -5.84 4.80
CA ASN A 110 1.84 -4.38 4.83
C ASN A 110 1.72 -3.80 6.26
N ASP A 111 1.74 -4.65 7.30
CA ASP A 111 1.57 -4.27 8.73
C ASP A 111 2.88 -3.78 9.38
N ILE A 112 3.80 -3.25 8.58
CA ILE A 112 5.14 -2.85 9.00
C ILE A 112 5.38 -1.42 8.56
N ASN A 113 6.06 -0.66 9.41
CA ASN A 113 6.63 0.60 8.99
C ASN A 113 7.83 0.34 8.05
N TRP A 114 7.63 0.48 6.74
CA TRP A 114 8.65 0.22 5.73
C TRP A 114 9.68 1.35 5.62
N CYS A 115 9.55 2.42 6.40
CA CYS A 115 10.63 3.36 6.68
C CYS A 115 11.74 2.77 7.58
N MET A 116 11.61 1.53 8.06
CA MET A 116 12.58 0.88 8.96
C MET A 116 14.04 0.87 8.48
N ALA A 117 14.29 0.99 7.17
CA ALA A 117 15.63 1.06 6.59
C ALA A 117 16.11 2.49 6.25
N ASN A 118 15.29 3.51 6.48
CA ASN A 118 15.63 4.91 6.23
C ASN A 118 16.38 5.52 7.42
N THR A 119 17.08 6.63 7.17
CA THR A 119 17.77 7.36 8.23
C THR A 119 16.77 7.92 9.25
N SER A 120 15.64 8.43 8.76
CA SER A 120 14.50 8.80 9.59
C SER A 120 13.35 7.82 9.36
N GLN A 121 12.91 7.17 10.43
CA GLN A 121 11.93 6.07 10.39
C GLN A 121 10.48 6.56 10.58
N GLY A 122 10.25 7.87 10.68
CA GLY A 122 8.89 8.41 10.82
C GLY A 122 8.08 8.20 9.55
N TYR A 123 6.96 7.48 9.66
CA TYR A 123 6.02 7.25 8.57
C TYR A 123 5.17 8.50 8.28
N HIS A 124 5.03 8.87 7.00
CA HIS A 124 4.23 10.01 6.55
C HIS A 124 2.98 9.59 5.75
N CYS A 125 3.18 8.86 4.65
CA CYS A 125 2.16 8.39 3.72
C CYS A 125 2.76 7.29 2.83
N THR A 126 1.95 6.60 2.01
CA THR A 126 2.38 5.53 1.10
C THR A 126 2.12 5.91 -0.36
N VAL A 127 3.08 5.62 -1.24
CA VAL A 127 2.93 5.68 -2.71
C VAL A 127 2.70 4.28 -3.29
N ALA A 128 2.10 4.19 -4.48
CA ALA A 128 1.84 2.94 -5.22
C ALA A 128 2.46 3.00 -6.63
N ALA A 129 3.75 2.68 -6.73
CA ALA A 129 4.48 2.69 -7.99
C ALA A 129 4.30 1.38 -8.76
N LEU A 130 4.00 1.45 -10.07
CA LEU A 130 3.99 0.26 -10.92
C LEU A 130 5.42 -0.20 -11.20
N VAL A 131 5.70 -1.47 -10.92
CA VAL A 131 6.98 -2.11 -11.23
C VAL A 131 6.92 -2.81 -12.59
N GLY A 132 5.81 -3.49 -12.88
CA GLY A 132 5.62 -4.24 -14.13
C GLY A 132 4.35 -5.08 -14.12
N ILE A 133 4.15 -5.85 -15.20
CA ILE A 133 3.09 -6.86 -15.29
C ILE A 133 3.50 -8.07 -14.43
N ALA A 134 2.56 -8.62 -13.67
CA ALA A 134 2.75 -9.89 -12.97
C ALA A 134 2.45 -11.03 -13.96
N GLU A 135 3.49 -11.79 -14.33
CA GLU A 135 3.36 -13.03 -15.13
C GLU A 135 3.23 -14.26 -14.22
#